data_AF-A0A1Y5MDQ6-F1
#
_entry.id   AF-A0A1Y5MDQ6-F1
#
_cell.length_a   1.000
_cell.length_b   1.000
_cell.length_c   1.000
_cell.angle_alpha   90.00
_cell.angle_beta   90.00
_cell.angle_gamma   90.00
#
_symmetry.space_group_name_H-M   'P 1'
#
loop_
_entity.id
_entity.type
_entity.pdbx_description
1 polymer ?
#
loop_
_entity_poly.entity_id
_entity_poly.type
_entity_poly.pdbx_seq_one_letter_code
_entity_poly.pdbx_strand_id
1 'polypeptide(L)'
;MAQDAKNVKKRNWAFVAYPESMPTNWLEILQETGAPIAISPLHDKDLNADEHEKKAHYHVICCWDGPVRFTQAEKLAKSVNGTIPIPLESIRGYYRYFTHKDNPEKHQYDESEIKCLNGFAITDFVELSKSEVVKIKYDILDLIEKNGFCEYYDLIEF
;
A
#
# COMPACT_ATOMS: atom_id res chain seq x y z
N MET A 1 -3.65 -29.21 -3.62
CA MET A 1 -2.99 -27.88 -3.57
C MET A 1 -3.97 -26.69 -3.54
N ALA A 2 -5.27 -26.85 -3.87
CA ALA A 2 -6.24 -25.72 -3.91
C ALA A 2 -7.10 -25.53 -2.65
N GLN A 3 -6.96 -26.39 -1.62
CA GLN A 3 -7.81 -26.35 -0.42
C GLN A 3 -7.30 -25.39 0.68
N ASP A 4 -6.00 -25.07 0.72
CA ASP A 4 -5.41 -24.26 1.80
C ASP A 4 -5.55 -22.75 1.61
N ALA A 5 -5.65 -22.26 0.36
CA ALA A 5 -5.80 -20.83 0.08
C ALA A 5 -7.10 -20.23 0.66
N LYS A 6 -8.16 -21.05 0.81
CA LYS A 6 -9.46 -20.61 1.36
C LYS A 6 -9.44 -20.36 2.89
N ASN A 7 -8.44 -20.87 3.60
CA ASN A 7 -8.32 -20.70 5.06
C ASN A 7 -7.39 -19.54 5.46
N VAL A 8 -6.74 -18.88 4.50
CA VAL A 8 -5.88 -17.73 4.77
C VAL A 8 -6.71 -16.57 5.31
N LYS A 9 -6.30 -16.04 6.47
CA LYS A 9 -6.80 -14.79 7.03
C LYS A 9 -5.65 -13.79 7.12
N LYS A 10 -5.79 -12.64 6.46
CA LYS A 10 -4.82 -11.55 6.48
C LYS A 10 -5.57 -10.22 6.57
N ARG A 11 -4.91 -9.21 7.13
CA ARG A 11 -5.45 -7.85 7.21
C ARG A 11 -5.34 -7.11 5.88
N ASN A 12 -4.33 -7.43 5.09
CA ASN A 12 -3.92 -6.67 3.94
C ASN A 12 -3.92 -7.54 2.70
N TRP A 13 -4.57 -7.07 1.66
CA TRP A 13 -4.72 -7.76 0.40
C TRP A 13 -4.48 -6.78 -0.74
N ALA A 14 -4.08 -7.29 -1.90
CA ALA A 14 -4.03 -6.52 -3.12
C ALA A 14 -4.70 -7.26 -4.27
N PHE A 15 -5.18 -6.52 -5.25
CA PHE A 15 -5.62 -7.05 -6.53
C PHE A 15 -5.28 -6.06 -7.64
N VAL A 16 -5.44 -6.53 -8.88
CA VAL A 16 -5.32 -5.71 -10.08
C VAL A 16 -6.71 -5.49 -10.66
N ALA A 17 -6.98 -4.31 -11.19
CA ALA A 17 -8.22 -4.01 -11.90
C ALA A 17 -7.93 -3.35 -13.24
N TYR A 18 -8.68 -3.76 -14.27
CA TYR A 18 -8.49 -3.28 -15.64
C TYR A 18 -9.57 -2.24 -15.95
N PRO A 19 -9.24 -0.97 -16.22
CA PRO A 19 -10.20 0.11 -16.38
C PRO A 19 -11.30 -0.18 -17.40
N GLU A 20 -10.99 -0.92 -18.48
CA GLU A 20 -11.96 -1.30 -19.50
C GLU A 20 -13.06 -2.24 -19.00
N SER A 21 -12.83 -2.91 -17.88
CA SER A 21 -13.74 -3.87 -17.26
C SER A 21 -14.37 -3.35 -15.97
N MET A 22 -13.86 -2.26 -15.40
CA MET A 22 -14.36 -1.70 -14.16
C MET A 22 -15.71 -1.01 -14.38
N PRO A 23 -16.64 -1.05 -13.39
CA PRO A 23 -17.86 -0.26 -13.46
C PRO A 23 -17.52 1.24 -13.47
N THR A 24 -18.37 2.08 -14.07
CA THR A 24 -18.10 3.52 -14.19
C THR A 24 -17.96 4.22 -12.83
N ASN A 25 -18.66 3.74 -11.81
CA ASN A 25 -18.63 4.23 -10.43
C ASN A 25 -17.74 3.39 -9.50
N TRP A 26 -16.67 2.80 -10.04
CA TRP A 26 -15.79 1.92 -9.28
C TRP A 26 -15.15 2.60 -8.06
N LEU A 27 -14.88 3.91 -8.13
CA LEU A 27 -14.26 4.65 -7.04
C LEU A 27 -15.22 4.78 -5.87
N GLU A 28 -16.49 5.10 -6.15
CA GLU A 28 -17.57 5.17 -5.17
C GLU A 28 -17.80 3.79 -4.53
N ILE A 29 -17.81 2.71 -5.33
CA ILE A 29 -17.95 1.35 -4.81
C ILE A 29 -16.85 1.02 -3.80
N LEU A 30 -15.59 1.38 -4.09
CA LEU A 30 -14.47 1.15 -3.16
C LEU A 30 -14.59 2.04 -1.92
N GLN A 31 -15.00 3.30 -2.09
CA GLN A 31 -15.18 4.24 -0.99
C GLN A 31 -16.28 3.78 -0.02
N GLU A 32 -17.42 3.33 -0.54
CA GLU A 32 -18.56 2.82 0.25
C GLU A 32 -18.22 1.61 1.15
N THR A 33 -17.13 0.90 0.86
CA THR A 33 -16.68 -0.21 1.71
C THR A 33 -16.24 0.25 3.11
N GLY A 34 -15.86 1.52 3.27
CA GLY A 34 -15.26 2.06 4.48
C GLY A 34 -13.87 1.51 4.81
N ALA A 35 -13.34 0.57 4.03
CA ALA A 35 -12.01 0.01 4.25
C ALA A 35 -10.93 0.98 3.74
N PRO A 36 -9.84 1.22 4.49
CA PRO A 36 -8.67 1.94 4.00
C PRO A 36 -8.11 1.29 2.73
N ILE A 37 -8.06 2.06 1.64
CA ILE A 37 -7.65 1.57 0.32
C ILE A 37 -6.65 2.55 -0.31
N ALA A 38 -5.62 2.01 -0.96
CA ALA A 38 -4.73 2.76 -1.84
C ALA A 38 -4.78 2.20 -3.25
N ILE A 39 -4.80 3.08 -4.25
CA ILE A 39 -4.86 2.74 -5.66
C ILE A 39 -3.67 3.41 -6.35
N SER A 40 -2.91 2.63 -7.12
CA SER A 40 -1.77 3.13 -7.90
C SER A 40 -2.20 4.21 -8.90
N PRO A 41 -1.24 4.92 -9.50
CA PRO A 41 -1.45 5.57 -10.79
C PRO A 41 -1.95 4.54 -11.83
N LEU A 42 -2.44 5.01 -12.97
CA LEU A 42 -2.78 4.09 -14.05
C LEU A 42 -1.48 3.51 -14.62
N HIS A 43 -1.28 2.20 -14.51
CA HIS A 43 -0.15 1.53 -15.13
C HIS A 43 -0.43 1.29 -16.61
N ASP A 44 -0.10 2.25 -17.47
CA ASP A 44 -0.30 2.23 -18.92
C ASP A 44 1.00 2.19 -19.74
N LYS A 45 2.16 2.18 -19.09
CA LYS A 45 3.50 2.17 -19.72
C LYS A 45 4.32 0.93 -19.34
N ASP A 46 3.68 -0.06 -18.76
CA ASP A 46 4.35 -1.30 -18.37
C ASP A 46 4.62 -2.18 -19.58
N LEU A 47 5.80 -2.77 -19.64
CA LEU A 47 6.18 -3.71 -20.69
C LEU A 47 6.13 -5.16 -20.20
N ASN A 48 5.77 -6.06 -21.10
CA ASN A 48 5.95 -7.50 -20.95
C ASN A 48 7.42 -7.89 -21.16
N ALA A 49 7.77 -9.13 -20.85
CA ALA A 49 9.13 -9.64 -21.02
C ALA A 49 9.57 -9.69 -22.49
N ASP A 50 8.61 -9.68 -23.42
CA ASP A 50 8.80 -9.60 -24.87
C ASP A 50 8.67 -8.17 -25.41
N GLU A 51 8.77 -7.16 -24.54
CA GLU A 51 8.74 -5.71 -24.85
C GLU A 51 7.41 -5.16 -25.41
N HIS A 52 6.34 -5.98 -25.46
CA HIS A 52 5.00 -5.49 -25.78
C HIS A 52 4.34 -4.79 -24.58
N GLU A 53 3.56 -3.75 -24.85
CA GLU A 53 2.78 -3.04 -23.83
C GLU A 53 1.82 -3.99 -23.09
N LYS A 54 1.81 -3.88 -21.76
CA LYS A 54 0.81 -4.52 -20.93
C LYS A 54 -0.51 -3.77 -21.02
N LYS A 55 -1.59 -4.50 -20.80
CA LYS A 55 -2.91 -3.89 -20.63
C LYS A 55 -2.87 -2.88 -19.48
N ALA A 56 -3.49 -1.73 -19.70
CA ALA A 56 -3.59 -0.69 -18.69
C ALA A 56 -4.31 -1.23 -17.45
N HIS A 57 -3.76 -0.98 -16.27
CA HIS A 57 -4.32 -1.55 -15.03
C HIS A 57 -4.03 -0.67 -13.81
N TYR A 58 -4.84 -0.85 -12.77
CA TYR A 58 -4.58 -0.32 -11.44
C TYR A 58 -4.16 -1.45 -10.52
N HIS A 59 -3.16 -1.19 -9.69
CA HIS A 59 -2.91 -1.96 -8.48
C HIS A 59 -3.71 -1.35 -7.33
N VAL A 60 -4.39 -2.20 -6.55
CA VAL A 60 -5.22 -1.77 -5.42
C VAL A 60 -4.78 -2.51 -4.17
N ILE A 61 -4.49 -1.78 -3.10
CA ILE A 61 -4.25 -2.29 -1.74
C ILE A 61 -5.53 -2.07 -0.94
N CYS A 62 -5.96 -3.08 -0.19
CA CYS A 62 -7.08 -3.01 0.74
C CYS A 62 -6.63 -3.47 2.12
N CYS A 63 -6.89 -2.64 3.14
CA CYS A 63 -6.55 -2.89 4.52
C CYS A 63 -7.84 -2.97 5.36
N TRP A 64 -8.00 -4.03 6.14
CA TRP A 64 -9.07 -4.17 7.12
C TRP A 64 -8.52 -4.02 8.54
N ASP A 65 -9.34 -3.51 9.46
CA ASP A 65 -9.01 -3.38 10.89
C ASP A 65 -8.59 -4.71 11.52
N GLY A 66 -9.20 -5.81 11.06
CA GLY A 66 -8.92 -7.17 11.50
C GLY A 66 -8.66 -8.13 10.33
N PRO A 67 -8.04 -9.30 10.59
CA PRO A 67 -7.78 -10.28 9.54
C PRO A 67 -9.09 -10.80 8.93
N VAL A 68 -9.24 -10.63 7.62
CA VAL A 68 -10.38 -11.15 6.86
C VAL A 68 -10.00 -12.40 6.09
N ARG A 69 -10.99 -13.26 5.82
CA ARG A 69 -10.81 -14.45 4.96
C ARG A 69 -10.65 -14.01 3.51
N PHE A 70 -9.97 -14.85 2.71
CA PHE A 70 -9.89 -14.69 1.26
C PHE A 70 -11.23 -14.33 0.59
N THR A 71 -12.33 -14.99 0.98
CA THR A 71 -13.66 -14.75 0.39
C THR A 71 -14.17 -13.33 0.57
N GLN A 72 -13.78 -12.66 1.66
CA GLN A 72 -14.17 -11.27 1.91
C GLN A 72 -13.37 -10.32 1.01
N ALA A 73 -12.05 -10.55 0.89
CA ALA A 73 -11.21 -9.80 -0.05
C ALA A 73 -11.66 -10.03 -1.50
N GLU A 74 -12.01 -11.27 -1.85
CA GLU A 74 -12.50 -11.64 -3.17
C GLU A 74 -13.83 -10.95 -3.50
N LYS A 75 -14.74 -10.82 -2.52
CA LYS A 75 -16.00 -10.08 -2.69
C LYS A 75 -15.75 -8.61 -3.04
N LEU A 76 -14.80 -7.95 -2.38
CA LEU A 76 -14.44 -6.56 -2.67
C LEU A 76 -13.76 -6.45 -4.05
N ALA A 77 -12.80 -7.31 -4.37
CA ALA A 77 -12.18 -7.28 -5.70
C ALA A 77 -13.22 -7.47 -6.82
N LYS A 78 -14.12 -8.44 -6.67
CA LYS A 78 -15.20 -8.70 -7.65
C LYS A 78 -16.20 -7.56 -7.77
N SER A 79 -16.43 -6.72 -6.74
CA SER A 79 -17.39 -5.62 -6.86
C SER A 79 -16.95 -4.53 -7.83
N VAL A 80 -15.66 -4.49 -8.19
CA VAL A 80 -15.10 -3.61 -9.22
C VAL A 80 -14.52 -4.39 -10.40
N ASN A 81 -14.91 -5.66 -10.58
CA ASN A 81 -14.37 -6.56 -11.62
C ASN A 81 -12.83 -6.74 -11.57
N GLY A 82 -12.25 -6.63 -10.37
CA GLY A 82 -10.83 -6.90 -10.12
C GLY A 82 -10.47 -8.39 -10.19
N THR A 83 -9.17 -8.65 -10.32
CA THR A 83 -8.60 -10.00 -10.34
C THR A 83 -8.71 -10.68 -8.98
N ILE A 84 -8.34 -11.97 -8.92
CA ILE A 84 -8.22 -12.72 -7.67
C ILE A 84 -7.25 -11.97 -6.73
N PRO A 85 -7.66 -11.63 -5.50
CA PRO A 85 -6.81 -10.89 -4.59
C PRO A 85 -5.73 -11.79 -3.98
N ILE A 86 -4.56 -11.21 -3.74
CA ILE A 86 -3.42 -11.84 -3.10
C ILE A 86 -3.20 -11.24 -1.70
N PRO A 87 -2.83 -12.04 -0.69
CA PRO A 87 -2.45 -11.51 0.60
C PRO A 87 -1.12 -10.74 0.49
N LEU A 88 -1.00 -9.63 1.21
CA LEU A 88 0.24 -8.86 1.27
C LEU A 88 1.05 -9.22 2.52
N GLU A 89 2.33 -9.50 2.32
CA GLU A 89 3.30 -9.65 3.41
C GLU A 89 3.91 -8.30 3.83
N SER A 90 4.05 -7.35 2.90
CA SER A 90 4.52 -5.99 3.18
C SER A 90 3.70 -4.98 2.39
N ILE A 91 2.94 -4.15 3.11
CA ILE A 91 2.21 -3.03 2.50
C ILE A 91 3.20 -2.00 1.95
N ARG A 92 4.24 -1.66 2.73
CA ARG A 92 5.28 -0.71 2.30
C ARG A 92 5.94 -1.13 1.00
N GLY A 93 6.29 -2.41 0.87
CA GLY A 93 6.86 -2.94 -0.37
C GLY A 93 5.90 -2.83 -1.55
N TYR A 94 4.64 -3.26 -1.37
CA TYR A 94 3.65 -3.21 -2.45
C TYR A 94 3.23 -1.78 -2.82
N TYR A 95 3.20 -0.86 -1.85
CA TYR A 95 2.91 0.55 -2.09
C TYR A 95 4.03 1.22 -2.88
N ARG A 96 5.30 0.93 -2.58
CA ARG A 96 6.45 1.38 -3.40
C ARG A 96 6.43 0.80 -4.82
N TYR A 97 5.83 -0.38 -4.98
CA TYR A 97 5.64 -1.00 -6.27
C TYR A 97 4.62 -0.25 -7.15
N PHE A 98 3.66 0.49 -6.58
CA PHE A 98 2.71 1.34 -7.34
C PHE A 98 3.41 2.34 -8.26
N THR A 99 4.63 2.75 -7.93
CA THR A 99 5.40 3.70 -8.74
C THR A 99 6.70 3.11 -9.26
N HIS A 100 6.88 1.80 -9.12
CA HIS A 100 8.11 1.08 -9.47
C HIS A 100 9.38 1.64 -8.82
N LYS A 101 9.25 2.23 -7.63
CA LYS A 101 10.34 2.93 -6.93
C LYS A 101 11.59 2.07 -6.67
N ASP A 102 11.41 0.76 -6.55
CA ASP A 102 12.47 -0.22 -6.30
C ASP A 102 12.94 -0.95 -7.59
N ASN A 103 12.37 -0.58 -8.75
CA ASN A 103 12.61 -1.19 -10.06
C ASN A 103 13.03 -0.12 -11.08
N PRO A 104 14.28 0.38 -11.02
CA PRO A 104 14.76 1.46 -11.91
C PRO A 104 14.68 1.14 -13.40
N GLU A 105 14.63 -0.15 -13.75
CA GLU A 105 14.48 -0.65 -15.12
C GLU A 105 13.07 -0.47 -15.70
N LYS A 106 12.07 -0.21 -14.85
CA LYS A 106 10.67 0.00 -15.25
C LYS A 106 10.32 1.47 -15.30
N HIS A 107 9.25 1.78 -16.02
CA HIS A 107 8.67 3.12 -16.00
C HIS A 107 8.33 3.56 -14.57
N GLN A 108 8.80 4.74 -14.18
CA GLN A 108 8.54 5.33 -12.86
C GLN A 108 7.28 6.18 -12.94
N TYR A 109 6.25 5.83 -12.17
CA TYR A 109 5.00 6.61 -12.10
C TYR A 109 5.08 7.69 -11.01
N ASP A 110 4.22 8.70 -11.10
CA ASP A 110 4.18 9.78 -10.12
C ASP A 110 3.47 9.34 -8.84
N GLU A 111 4.13 9.52 -7.70
CA GLU A 111 3.54 9.25 -6.38
C GLU A 111 2.33 10.15 -6.08
N SER A 112 2.26 11.34 -6.70
CA SER A 112 1.14 12.28 -6.53
C SER A 112 -0.18 11.76 -7.12
N GLU A 113 -0.11 10.78 -8.04
CA GLU A 113 -1.28 10.18 -8.69
C GLU A 113 -1.86 8.99 -7.91
N ILE A 114 -1.21 8.57 -6.80
CA ILE A 114 -1.75 7.55 -5.91
C ILE A 114 -3.03 8.08 -5.24
N LYS A 115 -4.12 7.33 -5.34
CA LYS A 115 -5.40 7.67 -4.70
C LYS A 115 -5.54 6.90 -3.39
N CYS A 116 -5.76 7.63 -2.31
CA CYS A 116 -6.02 7.06 -0.99
C CYS A 116 -7.49 7.28 -0.61
N LEU A 117 -8.19 6.22 -0.22
CA LEU A 117 -9.58 6.25 0.21
C LEU A 117 -9.70 5.88 1.68
N ASN A 118 -10.78 6.35 2.31
CA ASN A 118 -11.20 5.95 3.65
C ASN A 118 -10.09 6.08 4.71
N GLY A 119 -9.32 7.17 4.62
CA GLY A 119 -8.26 7.47 5.59
C GLY A 119 -6.99 6.63 5.45
N PHE A 120 -6.80 5.87 4.35
CA PHE A 120 -5.54 5.19 4.11
C PHE A 120 -4.38 6.19 4.13
N ALA A 121 -3.41 5.97 5.00
CA ALA A 121 -2.15 6.69 5.01
C ALA A 121 -0.99 5.69 5.04
N ILE A 122 -0.05 5.79 4.10
CA ILE A 122 1.10 4.87 4.05
C ILE A 122 1.95 4.96 5.32
N THR A 123 1.97 6.12 5.98
CA THR A 123 2.66 6.37 7.24
C THR A 123 2.22 5.41 8.36
N ASP A 124 0.96 4.96 8.34
CA ASP A 124 0.43 4.01 9.33
C ASP A 124 1.03 2.60 9.18
N PHE A 125 1.68 2.34 8.04
CA PHE A 125 2.30 1.07 7.69
C PHE A 125 3.82 1.17 7.56
N VAL A 126 4.40 2.32 7.88
CA VAL A 126 5.85 2.51 8.02
C VAL A 126 6.20 2.30 9.48
N GLU A 127 6.35 1.04 9.89
CA GLU A 127 6.99 0.74 11.17
C GLU A 127 8.50 0.95 11.06
N LEU A 128 9.07 1.75 11.97
CA LEU A 128 10.51 1.85 12.13
C LEU A 128 11.05 0.48 12.59
N SER A 129 12.06 -0.04 11.90
CA SER A 129 12.78 -1.22 12.35
C SER A 129 13.41 -0.97 13.72
N LYS A 130 13.67 -2.05 14.48
CA LYS A 130 14.34 -1.93 15.79
C LYS A 130 15.68 -1.18 15.69
N SER A 131 16.44 -1.40 14.62
CA SER A 131 17.68 -0.68 14.33
C SER A 131 17.46 0.80 14.06
N GLU A 132 16.43 1.18 13.30
CA GLU A 132 16.10 2.58 13.04
C GLU A 132 15.67 3.28 14.33
N VAL A 133 14.81 2.63 15.14
CA VAL A 133 14.41 3.15 16.46
C VAL A 133 15.62 3.35 17.37
N VAL A 134 16.54 2.38 17.42
CA VAL A 134 17.76 2.49 18.25
C VAL A 134 18.65 3.63 17.76
N LYS A 135 18.86 3.75 16.44
CA LYS A 135 19.64 4.84 15.87
C LYS A 135 19.02 6.20 16.19
N ILE A 136 17.72 6.38 15.94
CA ILE A 136 16.99 7.62 16.24
C ILE A 136 17.09 7.96 17.73
N LYS A 137 17.01 6.96 18.62
CA LYS A 137 17.20 7.19 20.06
C LYS A 137 18.58 7.75 20.38
N TYR A 138 19.65 7.21 19.80
CA TYR A 138 21.00 7.75 20.00
C TYR A 138 21.13 9.16 19.41
N ASP A 139 20.59 9.40 18.21
CA ASP A 139 20.60 10.72 17.59
C ASP A 139 19.87 11.77 18.45
N ILE A 140 18.74 11.40 19.09
CA ILE A 140 18.01 12.26 20.04
C ILE A 140 18.81 12.50 21.32
N LEU A 141 19.45 11.47 21.89
CA LEU A 141 20.28 11.62 23.10
C LEU A 141 21.46 12.56 22.86
N ASP A 142 22.13 12.41 21.72
CA ASP A 142 23.19 13.29 21.27
C ASP A 142 22.71 14.74 21.13
N LEU A 143 21.49 14.95 20.62
CA LEU A 143 20.88 16.26 20.47
C LEU A 143 20.58 16.90 21.84
N ILE A 144 20.03 16.12 22.78
CA ILE A 144 19.75 16.53 24.16
C ILE A 144 21.05 16.97 24.84
N GLU A 145 22.10 16.16 24.76
CA GLU A 145 23.38 16.46 25.39
C GLU A 145 24.04 17.71 24.79
N LYS A 146 24.09 17.81 23.46
CA LYS A 146 24.74 18.94 22.76
C LYS A 146 24.06 20.28 23.01
N ASN A 147 22.73 20.28 23.16
CA ASN A 147 21.95 21.52 23.38
C ASN A 147 21.61 21.76 24.85
N GLY A 148 21.94 20.82 25.75
CA GLY A 148 21.68 20.95 27.18
C GLY A 148 20.19 20.94 27.54
N PHE A 149 19.36 20.22 26.77
CA PHE A 149 17.93 20.12 27.07
C PHE A 149 17.73 19.38 28.39
N CYS A 150 17.08 20.05 29.34
CA CYS A 150 16.83 19.49 30.66
C CYS A 150 15.37 19.07 30.81
N GLU A 151 14.47 19.66 30.01
CA GLU A 151 13.04 19.37 30.01
C GLU A 151 12.60 18.80 28.66
N TYR A 152 11.55 17.97 28.67
CA TYR A 152 10.96 17.45 27.44
C TYR A 152 10.41 18.57 26.54
N TYR A 153 9.95 19.66 27.14
CA TYR A 153 9.46 20.84 26.41
C TYR A 153 10.57 21.46 25.55
N ASP A 154 11.79 21.58 26.09
CA ASP A 154 12.95 22.12 25.36
C ASP A 154 13.24 21.33 24.07
N LEU A 155 13.09 20.01 24.14
CA LEU A 155 13.30 19.12 22.98
C LEU A 155 12.19 19.25 21.93
N ILE A 156 10.95 19.54 22.33
CA ILE A 156 9.80 19.60 21.42
C ILE A 156 9.70 20.95 20.71
N GLU A 157 10.17 22.03 21.33
CA GLU A 157 10.19 23.37 20.73
C GLU A 157 11.40 23.63 19.81
N PHE A 158 12.41 22.77 19.84
CA PHE A 158 13.63 22.89 19.02
C PHE A 158 13.42 22.52 17.56
#